data_AF-A0A945U6B4-F1
#
_entry.id   AF-A0A945U6B4-F1
#
_cell.length_a   1.000
_cell.length_b   1.000
_cell.length_c   1.000
_cell.angle_alpha   90.00
_cell.angle_beta   90.00
_cell.angle_gamma   90.00
#
_symmetry.space_group_name_H-M   'P 1'
#
loop_
_entity.id
_entity.type
_entity.pdbx_description
1 polymer ?
#
loop_
_entity_poly.entity_id
_entity_poly.type
_entity_poly.pdbx_seq_one_letter_code
_entity_poly.pdbx_strand_id
1 'polypeptide(L)'
;IIFFTPLFVLSQQAKEVLFLGNSYTYVNDLPNMVKQIALSFGDTLNYDQNTPGGATLQMHTTNSQTLSKISLKEWDNVVIQCQSQEPSFSPSQVSNDVFPYAQILIDSIESNFLCTEPMFFMTWGRKYGDQQNCQFYPPICTYLGMQNRLRQSYLQMAFTHNASCTPVGIAWKESIEQDSTLNLYSSDNSHPSLEGSYLSACTFYASIFKNSPIGTTYIPNGMDTATAFFLQNIASNRVLDSLSTWNIFNADFTYHQTFNSVVSFTNLSSNYESLLWDFGDGQTSTDENPQNAYLNSGDYDVTLYAYTNNSCLVDSFTISINVFINLSVEEQNNNRNLINITDLLGRETQFKKNSLLFYLFDNGEVEKKIITE
;
A
#
# COMPACT_ATOMS: atom_id res chain seq x y z
N ILE A 1 -22.76 17.82 24.22
CA ILE A 1 -22.01 17.34 23.04
C ILE A 1 -21.42 16.00 23.45
N ILE A 2 -22.05 14.91 23.05
CA ILE A 2 -21.52 13.56 23.26
C ILE A 2 -20.47 13.37 22.16
N PHE A 3 -19.19 13.36 22.53
CA PHE A 3 -18.12 12.98 21.60
C PHE A 3 -18.24 11.48 21.37
N PHE A 4 -18.75 11.09 20.21
CA PHE A 4 -18.50 9.75 19.67
C PHE A 4 -17.04 9.75 19.21
N THR A 5 -16.14 9.22 20.04
CA THR A 5 -14.86 8.73 19.53
C THR A 5 -15.16 7.49 18.70
N PRO A 6 -14.79 7.44 17.41
CA PRO A 6 -14.91 6.21 16.65
C PRO A 6 -14.04 5.16 17.38
N LEU A 7 -14.66 4.08 17.85
CA LEU A 7 -13.92 2.88 18.18
C LEU A 7 -13.37 2.36 16.85
N PHE A 8 -12.13 2.73 16.53
CA PHE A 8 -11.35 1.95 15.58
C PHE A 8 -11.18 0.57 16.24
N VAL A 9 -11.99 -0.39 15.81
CA VAL A 9 -11.67 -1.80 16.05
C VAL A 9 -10.44 -2.06 15.18
N LEU A 10 -9.24 -1.89 15.76
CA LEU A 10 -8.05 -2.50 15.18
C LEU A 10 -8.34 -4.00 15.16
N SER A 11 -8.63 -4.52 13.98
CA SER A 11 -8.77 -5.96 13.77
C SER A 11 -7.43 -6.60 14.12
N GLN A 12 -7.34 -7.23 15.28
CA GLN A 12 -6.15 -7.99 15.69
C GLN A 12 -5.91 -9.07 14.64
N GLN A 13 -4.74 -9.03 14.01
CA GLN A 13 -4.33 -9.99 13.01
C GLN A 13 -3.49 -11.09 13.66
N ALA A 14 -3.75 -12.34 13.28
CA ALA A 14 -2.87 -13.45 13.59
C ALA A 14 -2.20 -13.90 12.29
N LYS A 15 -0.88 -14.06 12.31
CA LYS A 15 -0.06 -14.47 11.16
C LYS A 15 0.81 -15.67 11.50
N GLU A 16 0.77 -16.67 10.64
CA GLU A 16 1.65 -17.84 10.64
C GLU A 16 2.76 -17.63 9.60
N VAL A 17 4.01 -17.47 10.05
CA VAL A 17 5.13 -17.13 9.16
C VAL A 17 6.28 -18.14 9.27
N LEU A 18 6.75 -18.67 8.15
CA LEU A 18 7.96 -19.48 8.09
C LEU A 18 9.13 -18.66 7.57
N PHE A 19 10.22 -18.55 8.35
CA PHE A 19 11.44 -17.88 7.91
C PHE A 19 12.48 -18.87 7.38
N LEU A 20 12.77 -18.81 6.09
CA LEU A 20 13.87 -19.52 5.45
C LEU A 20 15.02 -18.55 5.18
N GLY A 21 16.22 -18.87 5.64
CA GLY A 21 17.35 -17.99 5.43
C GLY A 21 18.63 -18.45 6.10
N ASN A 22 19.37 -17.51 6.69
CA ASN A 22 20.64 -17.79 7.32
C ASN A 22 20.90 -16.84 8.50
N SER A 23 22.17 -16.48 8.72
CA SER A 23 22.58 -15.59 9.81
C SER A 23 22.00 -14.19 9.72
N TYR A 24 21.59 -13.71 8.56
CA TYR A 24 20.89 -12.42 8.46
C TYR A 24 19.48 -12.49 9.06
N THR A 25 18.90 -13.68 9.15
CA THR A 25 17.63 -13.91 9.85
C THR A 25 17.84 -14.27 11.32
N TYR A 26 18.71 -15.22 11.69
CA TYR A 26 18.76 -15.64 13.10
C TYR A 26 19.53 -14.69 14.02
N VAL A 27 20.41 -13.81 13.51
CA VAL A 27 21.18 -12.89 14.36
C VAL A 27 20.23 -11.90 15.03
N ASN A 28 20.44 -11.71 16.35
CA ASN A 28 19.56 -10.97 17.25
C ASN A 28 18.11 -11.50 17.32
N ASP A 29 17.85 -12.71 16.82
CA ASP A 29 16.51 -13.33 16.78
C ASP A 29 15.48 -12.43 16.10
N LEU A 30 15.76 -12.04 14.84
CA LEU A 30 14.89 -11.17 14.05
C LEU A 30 13.42 -11.64 14.03
N PRO A 31 13.09 -12.93 13.79
CA PRO A 31 11.71 -13.38 13.82
C PRO A 31 11.01 -13.11 15.16
N ASN A 32 11.69 -13.32 16.29
CA ASN A 32 11.13 -12.98 17.59
C ASN A 32 10.93 -11.46 17.75
N MET A 33 11.84 -10.62 17.23
CA MET A 33 11.63 -9.17 17.26
C MET A 33 10.35 -8.77 16.50
N VAL A 34 10.10 -9.34 15.32
CA VAL A 34 8.84 -9.08 14.58
C VAL A 34 7.64 -9.50 15.42
N LYS A 35 7.71 -10.68 16.06
CA LYS A 35 6.67 -11.15 16.98
C LYS A 35 6.41 -10.20 18.13
N GLN A 36 7.45 -9.67 18.78
CA GLN A 36 7.28 -8.75 19.89
C GLN A 36 6.67 -7.41 19.45
N ILE A 37 7.04 -6.92 18.25
CA ILE A 37 6.40 -5.74 17.65
C ILE A 37 4.92 -6.01 17.40
N ALA A 38 4.56 -7.15 16.80
CA ALA A 38 3.16 -7.51 16.57
C ALA A 38 2.37 -7.56 17.89
N LEU A 39 2.89 -8.27 18.90
CA LEU A 39 2.25 -8.36 20.22
C LEU A 39 2.04 -7.00 20.88
N SER A 40 2.92 -6.03 20.63
CA SER A 40 2.79 -4.67 21.18
C SER A 40 1.57 -3.91 20.67
N PHE A 41 1.04 -4.31 19.51
CA PHE A 41 -0.17 -3.74 18.89
C PHE A 41 -1.42 -4.63 19.09
N GLY A 42 -1.27 -5.77 19.77
CA GLY A 42 -2.32 -6.77 19.93
C GLY A 42 -2.42 -7.77 18.78
N ASP A 43 -1.55 -7.64 17.77
CA ASP A 43 -1.40 -8.64 16.71
C ASP A 43 -0.60 -9.85 17.23
N THR A 44 -0.69 -10.97 16.53
CA THR A 44 0.06 -12.18 16.85
C THR A 44 0.84 -12.65 15.64
N LEU A 45 2.13 -12.92 15.83
CA LEU A 45 2.95 -13.63 14.86
C LEU A 45 3.43 -14.94 15.48
N ASN A 46 2.91 -16.04 14.95
CA ASN A 46 3.41 -17.38 15.20
C ASN A 46 4.40 -17.70 14.08
N TYR A 47 5.60 -18.16 14.45
CA TYR A 47 6.61 -18.45 13.44
C TYR A 47 7.35 -19.75 13.71
N ASP A 48 7.91 -20.26 12.62
CA ASP A 48 8.98 -21.25 12.62
C ASP A 48 10.11 -20.75 11.71
N GLN A 49 11.27 -21.37 11.78
CA GLN A 49 12.40 -21.00 10.95
C GLN A 49 13.29 -22.19 10.59
N ASN A 50 13.95 -22.11 9.43
CA ASN A 50 15.12 -22.90 9.10
C ASN A 50 16.19 -21.96 8.54
N THR A 51 17.20 -21.67 9.35
CA THR A 51 18.17 -20.60 9.07
C THR A 51 19.63 -21.06 9.15
N PRO A 52 20.05 -22.12 8.44
CA PRO A 52 21.44 -22.58 8.46
C PRO A 52 22.41 -21.47 8.03
N GLY A 53 23.52 -21.32 8.75
CA GLY A 53 24.51 -20.26 8.49
C GLY A 53 25.04 -20.30 7.05
N GLY A 54 25.06 -19.15 6.38
CA GLY A 54 25.54 -19.00 5.01
C GLY A 54 24.67 -19.66 3.92
N ALA A 55 23.46 -20.16 4.26
CA ALA A 55 22.62 -20.85 3.30
C ALA A 55 22.23 -19.99 2.09
N THR A 56 22.22 -20.63 0.93
CA THR A 56 21.79 -20.13 -0.39
C THR A 56 20.42 -20.71 -0.71
N LEU A 57 19.74 -20.17 -1.72
CA LEU A 57 18.47 -20.74 -2.17
C LEU A 57 18.66 -22.19 -2.66
N GLN A 58 19.75 -22.48 -3.37
CA GLN A 58 20.10 -23.83 -3.79
C GLN A 58 20.20 -24.82 -2.62
N MET A 59 20.79 -24.40 -1.49
CA MET A 59 20.84 -25.26 -0.32
C MET A 59 19.44 -25.50 0.25
N HIS A 60 18.59 -24.47 0.30
CA HIS A 60 17.22 -24.61 0.80
C HIS A 60 16.36 -25.55 -0.06
N THR A 61 16.57 -25.60 -1.39
CA THR A 61 15.76 -26.43 -2.30
C THR A 61 15.95 -27.93 -2.09
N THR A 62 17.06 -28.33 -1.48
CA THR A 62 17.39 -29.74 -1.20
C THR A 62 17.46 -30.06 0.29
N ASN A 63 17.28 -29.05 1.16
CA ASN A 63 17.33 -29.23 2.61
C ASN A 63 16.02 -29.85 3.11
N SER A 64 16.11 -31.04 3.69
CA SER A 64 14.93 -31.78 4.16
C SER A 64 14.14 -31.05 5.24
N GLN A 65 14.79 -30.27 6.11
CA GLN A 65 14.09 -29.47 7.12
C GLN A 65 13.31 -28.33 6.48
N THR A 66 13.88 -27.61 5.52
CA THR A 66 13.17 -26.59 4.73
C THR A 66 11.91 -27.18 4.12
N LEU A 67 12.05 -28.26 3.34
CA LEU A 67 10.94 -28.86 2.61
C LEU A 67 9.87 -29.40 3.57
N SER A 68 10.28 -29.98 4.70
CA SER A 68 9.33 -30.46 5.72
C SER A 68 8.56 -29.34 6.42
N LYS A 69 9.15 -28.15 6.58
CA LYS A 69 8.48 -27.00 7.19
C LYS A 69 7.55 -26.31 6.20
N ILE A 70 7.93 -26.23 4.91
CA ILE A 70 7.06 -25.73 3.84
C ILE A 70 5.78 -26.59 3.76
N SER A 71 5.90 -27.92 3.82
CA SER A 71 4.74 -28.82 3.72
C SER A 71 4.00 -29.05 5.04
N LEU A 72 4.45 -28.44 6.15
CA LEU A 72 3.92 -28.71 7.48
C LEU A 72 2.47 -28.26 7.64
N LYS A 73 2.16 -27.07 7.12
CA LYS A 73 0.86 -26.41 7.20
C LYS A 73 0.81 -25.25 6.21
N GLU A 74 -0.40 -24.74 5.99
CA GLU A 74 -0.62 -23.48 5.30
C GLU A 74 -0.07 -22.33 6.15
N TRP A 75 0.94 -21.66 5.62
CA TRP A 75 1.50 -20.43 6.20
C TRP A 75 0.79 -19.23 5.58
N ASP A 76 0.63 -18.13 6.32
CA ASP A 76 0.28 -16.85 5.69
C ASP A 76 1.41 -16.42 4.76
N ASN A 77 2.65 -16.46 5.27
CA ASN A 77 3.84 -16.11 4.50
C ASN A 77 4.96 -17.13 4.70
N VAL A 78 5.66 -17.45 3.60
CA VAL A 78 6.98 -18.08 3.66
C VAL A 78 8.01 -17.04 3.25
N VAL A 79 8.79 -16.57 4.22
CA VAL A 79 9.86 -15.60 4.00
C VAL A 79 11.09 -16.30 3.43
N ILE A 80 11.56 -15.83 2.28
CA ILE A 80 12.68 -16.42 1.54
C ILE A 80 13.83 -15.42 1.51
N GLN A 81 14.87 -15.70 2.29
CA GLN A 81 16.11 -14.96 2.28
C GLN A 81 17.15 -15.70 1.41
N CYS A 82 17.72 -15.02 0.41
CA CYS A 82 18.87 -15.54 -0.32
C CYS A 82 20.16 -15.37 0.51
N GLN A 83 21.28 -15.94 0.02
CA GLN A 83 22.58 -15.73 0.63
C GLN A 83 22.93 -14.24 0.61
N SER A 84 23.42 -13.73 1.75
CA SER A 84 23.60 -12.30 2.07
C SER A 84 24.07 -11.37 0.94
N GLN A 85 25.02 -11.82 0.12
CA GLN A 85 25.65 -11.03 -0.95
C GLN A 85 25.33 -11.56 -2.37
N GLU A 86 24.89 -12.80 -2.50
CA GLU A 86 24.75 -13.49 -3.79
C GLU A 86 23.80 -12.75 -4.78
N PRO A 87 22.63 -12.21 -4.36
CA PRO A 87 21.79 -11.40 -5.24
C PRO A 87 22.43 -10.07 -5.67
N SER A 88 23.56 -9.66 -5.09
CA SER A 88 24.26 -8.45 -5.51
C SER A 88 25.22 -8.68 -6.68
N PHE A 89 25.53 -9.94 -7.01
CA PHE A 89 26.51 -10.28 -8.03
C PHE A 89 26.08 -9.87 -9.44
N SER A 90 26.96 -10.13 -10.42
CA SER A 90 26.70 -9.80 -11.82
C SER A 90 25.37 -10.42 -12.29
N PRO A 91 24.62 -9.76 -13.20
CA PRO A 91 23.35 -10.29 -13.68
C PRO A 91 23.45 -11.72 -14.23
N SER A 92 24.55 -12.06 -14.93
CA SER A 92 24.77 -13.43 -15.43
C SER A 92 24.92 -14.44 -14.31
N GLN A 93 25.60 -14.08 -13.22
CA GLN A 93 25.80 -14.99 -12.09
C GLN A 93 24.50 -15.18 -11.32
N VAL A 94 23.79 -14.10 -11.01
CA VAL A 94 22.48 -14.17 -10.35
C VAL A 94 21.48 -15.00 -11.17
N SER A 95 21.48 -14.83 -12.50
CA SER A 95 20.60 -15.60 -13.38
C SER A 95 20.86 -17.11 -13.34
N ASN A 96 22.07 -17.55 -13.00
CA ASN A 96 22.45 -18.96 -12.94
C ASN A 96 22.31 -19.52 -11.52
N ASP A 97 22.75 -18.75 -10.52
CA ASP A 97 22.99 -19.24 -9.17
C ASP A 97 21.85 -18.90 -8.20
N VAL A 98 20.94 -17.98 -8.58
CA VAL A 98 19.84 -17.51 -7.71
C VAL A 98 18.48 -17.80 -8.29
N PHE A 99 18.16 -17.26 -9.47
CA PHE A 99 16.79 -17.28 -10.01
C PHE A 99 16.18 -18.68 -10.19
N PRO A 100 16.91 -19.70 -10.69
CA PRO A 100 16.34 -21.04 -10.83
C PRO A 100 15.91 -21.63 -9.48
N TYR A 101 16.63 -21.33 -8.41
CA TYR A 101 16.34 -21.84 -7.07
C TYR A 101 15.26 -21.04 -6.35
N ALA A 102 15.10 -19.76 -6.69
CA ALA A 102 13.94 -18.99 -6.28
C ALA A 102 12.65 -19.60 -6.84
N GLN A 103 12.63 -19.92 -8.14
CA GLN A 103 11.49 -20.60 -8.77
C GLN A 103 11.19 -21.95 -8.09
N ILE A 104 12.19 -22.80 -7.89
CA ILE A 104 11.97 -24.13 -7.26
C ILE A 104 11.39 -24.01 -5.85
N LEU A 105 11.82 -23.02 -5.05
CA LEU A 105 11.25 -22.81 -3.72
C LEU A 105 9.82 -22.31 -3.79
N ILE A 106 9.50 -21.39 -4.70
CA ILE A 106 8.15 -20.89 -4.90
C ILE A 106 7.22 -22.01 -5.37
N ASP A 107 7.64 -22.78 -6.38
CA ASP A 107 6.90 -23.97 -6.84
C ASP A 107 6.66 -24.95 -5.69
N SER A 108 7.65 -25.14 -4.81
CA SER A 108 7.51 -26.00 -3.64
C SER A 108 6.51 -25.45 -2.62
N ILE A 109 6.41 -24.13 -2.45
CA ILE A 109 5.45 -23.49 -1.53
C ILE A 109 4.04 -23.65 -2.10
N GLU A 110 3.83 -23.20 -3.32
CA GLU A 110 2.51 -23.16 -3.98
C GLU A 110 1.94 -24.55 -4.25
N SER A 111 2.81 -25.54 -4.54
CA SER A 111 2.36 -26.94 -4.73
C SER A 111 1.92 -27.63 -3.44
N ASN A 112 2.35 -27.16 -2.26
CA ASN A 112 1.87 -27.66 -0.98
C ASN A 112 0.63 -26.89 -0.52
N PHE A 113 0.71 -25.56 -0.53
CA PHE A 113 -0.38 -24.68 -0.11
C PHE A 113 -0.46 -23.48 -1.05
N LEU A 114 -1.45 -23.52 -1.94
CA LEU A 114 -1.68 -22.46 -2.90
C LEU A 114 -1.91 -21.12 -2.21
N CYS A 115 -2.50 -21.09 -1.02
CA CYS A 115 -2.85 -19.85 -0.34
C CYS A 115 -1.70 -19.26 0.50
N THR A 116 -0.53 -19.89 0.47
CA THR A 116 0.65 -19.35 1.14
C THR A 116 1.35 -18.35 0.23
N GLU A 117 1.56 -17.14 0.73
CA GLU A 117 2.23 -16.07 -0.01
C GLU A 117 3.75 -16.17 0.14
N PRO A 118 4.51 -16.39 -0.95
CA PRO A 118 5.96 -16.27 -0.90
C PRO A 118 6.38 -14.80 -0.71
N MET A 119 7.33 -14.56 0.19
CA MET A 119 7.81 -13.21 0.49
C MET A 119 9.34 -13.16 0.53
N PHE A 120 9.95 -12.46 -0.42
CA PHE A 120 11.40 -12.29 -0.42
C PHE A 120 11.87 -11.30 0.65
N PHE A 121 12.93 -11.66 1.37
CA PHE A 121 13.65 -10.77 2.28
C PHE A 121 14.76 -10.05 1.52
N MET A 122 14.52 -8.81 1.08
CA MET A 122 15.56 -7.97 0.48
C MET A 122 16.63 -7.61 1.51
N THR A 123 17.78 -8.26 1.44
CA THR A 123 18.92 -7.99 2.32
C THR A 123 19.54 -6.61 2.06
N TRP A 124 20.49 -6.24 2.91
CA TRP A 124 21.25 -4.99 2.83
C TRP A 124 22.67 -5.21 2.24
N GLY A 125 23.20 -4.15 1.63
CA GLY A 125 24.60 -4.08 1.22
C GLY A 125 25.53 -4.08 2.44
N ARG A 126 26.74 -4.61 2.29
CA ARG A 126 27.79 -4.52 3.32
C ARG A 126 28.21 -3.07 3.53
N LYS A 127 28.65 -2.71 4.75
CA LYS A 127 28.97 -1.32 5.14
C LYS A 127 29.88 -0.60 4.16
N TYR A 128 30.87 -1.32 3.63
CA TYR A 128 31.83 -0.80 2.66
C TYR A 128 31.67 -1.44 1.27
N GLY A 129 30.52 -2.02 0.94
CA GLY A 129 30.37 -2.87 -0.24
C GLY A 129 31.09 -4.22 -0.11
N ASP A 130 31.05 -5.02 -1.17
CA ASP A 130 31.69 -6.33 -1.22
C ASP A 130 33.12 -6.23 -1.73
N GLN A 131 34.03 -5.83 -0.84
CA GLN A 131 35.44 -5.61 -1.15
C GLN A 131 36.14 -6.86 -1.72
N GLN A 132 35.72 -8.05 -1.31
CA GLN A 132 36.33 -9.30 -1.78
C GLN A 132 36.03 -9.55 -3.26
N ASN A 133 34.80 -9.29 -3.70
CA ASN A 133 34.33 -9.57 -5.06
C ASN A 133 34.34 -8.34 -5.98
N CYS A 134 34.58 -7.14 -5.42
CA CYS A 134 34.72 -5.88 -6.13
C CYS A 134 35.66 -5.96 -7.36
N GLN A 135 36.77 -6.69 -7.26
CA GLN A 135 37.71 -6.87 -8.37
C GLN A 135 37.13 -7.60 -9.59
N PHE A 136 36.15 -8.49 -9.38
CA PHE A 136 35.49 -9.27 -10.44
C PHE A 136 34.23 -8.57 -10.95
N TYR A 137 33.57 -7.80 -10.10
CA TYR A 137 32.37 -7.05 -10.45
C TYR A 137 32.38 -5.67 -9.77
N PRO A 138 32.97 -4.64 -10.42
CA PRO A 138 33.13 -3.32 -9.82
C PRO A 138 31.87 -2.63 -9.26
N PRO A 139 30.64 -2.86 -9.79
CA PRO A 139 29.45 -2.22 -9.23
C PRO A 139 29.20 -2.50 -7.74
N ILE A 140 29.68 -3.62 -7.17
CA ILE A 140 29.45 -3.95 -5.75
C ILE A 140 30.55 -3.43 -4.81
N CYS A 141 31.54 -2.68 -5.31
CA CYS A 141 32.63 -2.12 -4.51
C CYS A 141 32.18 -1.09 -3.45
N THR A 142 30.94 -0.60 -3.52
CA THR A 142 30.40 0.40 -2.60
C THR A 142 29.10 -0.09 -2.00
N TYR A 143 28.73 0.45 -0.83
CA TYR A 143 27.43 0.17 -0.23
C TYR A 143 26.28 0.45 -1.20
N LEU A 144 26.25 1.64 -1.81
CA LEU A 144 25.19 2.05 -2.73
C LEU A 144 25.10 1.14 -3.96
N GLY A 145 26.25 0.79 -4.55
CA GLY A 145 26.29 -0.08 -5.71
C GLY A 145 25.83 -1.51 -5.38
N MET A 146 26.27 -2.05 -4.25
CA MET A 146 25.82 -3.35 -3.76
C MET A 146 24.31 -3.35 -3.43
N GLN A 147 23.82 -2.33 -2.72
CA GLN A 147 22.39 -2.22 -2.38
C GLN A 147 21.52 -2.08 -3.63
N ASN A 148 21.97 -1.33 -4.64
CA ASN A 148 21.25 -1.22 -5.91
C ASN A 148 21.14 -2.58 -6.61
N ARG A 149 22.21 -3.39 -6.60
CA ARG A 149 22.18 -4.73 -7.19
C ARG A 149 21.25 -5.67 -6.43
N LEU A 150 21.32 -5.69 -5.09
CA LEU A 150 20.38 -6.44 -4.25
C LEU A 150 18.94 -6.07 -4.58
N ARG A 151 18.61 -4.77 -4.62
CA ARG A 151 17.28 -4.28 -4.96
C ARG A 151 16.80 -4.83 -6.31
N GLN A 152 17.62 -4.69 -7.34
CA GLN A 152 17.27 -5.11 -8.69
C GLN A 152 16.97 -6.61 -8.74
N SER A 153 17.83 -7.44 -8.15
CA SER A 153 17.66 -8.89 -8.19
C SER A 153 16.50 -9.38 -7.33
N TYR A 154 16.26 -8.80 -6.15
CA TYR A 154 15.11 -9.17 -5.32
C TYR A 154 13.78 -8.74 -5.93
N LEU A 155 13.68 -7.53 -6.48
CA LEU A 155 12.47 -7.09 -7.17
C LEU A 155 12.22 -7.91 -8.44
N GLN A 156 13.26 -8.27 -9.19
CA GLN A 156 13.09 -9.16 -10.33
C GLN A 156 12.49 -10.51 -9.92
N MET A 157 12.97 -11.13 -8.84
CA MET A 157 12.37 -12.37 -8.33
C MET A 157 10.92 -12.15 -7.88
N ALA A 158 10.66 -11.09 -7.11
CA ALA A 158 9.32 -10.76 -6.63
C ALA A 158 8.29 -10.63 -7.77
N PHE A 159 8.57 -9.76 -8.76
CA PHE A 159 7.67 -9.53 -9.89
C PHE A 159 7.58 -10.72 -10.86
N THR A 160 8.63 -11.54 -11.00
CA THR A 160 8.58 -12.71 -11.90
C THR A 160 7.67 -13.81 -11.35
N HIS A 161 7.50 -13.87 -10.03
CA HIS A 161 6.81 -14.97 -9.37
C HIS A 161 5.57 -14.53 -8.58
N ASN A 162 5.01 -13.34 -8.85
CA ASN A 162 3.89 -12.78 -8.08
C ASN A 162 4.09 -12.84 -6.54
N ALA A 163 5.35 -12.71 -6.11
CA ALA A 163 5.75 -12.80 -4.71
C ALA A 163 5.98 -11.41 -4.14
N SER A 164 5.75 -11.25 -2.85
CA SER A 164 6.02 -10.00 -2.14
C SER A 164 7.51 -9.83 -1.85
N CYS A 165 7.96 -8.59 -1.61
CA CYS A 165 9.33 -8.31 -1.22
C CYS A 165 9.38 -7.37 -0.01
N THR A 166 9.86 -7.85 1.14
CA THR A 166 10.10 -6.96 2.29
C THR A 166 11.37 -6.12 2.04
N PRO A 167 11.29 -4.77 1.96
CA PRO A 167 12.37 -3.91 1.46
C PRO A 167 13.40 -3.52 2.54
N VAL A 168 13.85 -4.47 3.36
CA VAL A 168 14.75 -4.20 4.51
C VAL A 168 16.03 -3.47 4.08
N GLY A 169 16.68 -3.89 2.99
CA GLY A 169 17.88 -3.23 2.49
C GLY A 169 17.66 -1.76 2.09
N ILE A 170 16.45 -1.39 1.66
CA ILE A 170 16.13 0.00 1.34
C ILE A 170 15.83 0.80 2.61
N ALA A 171 15.18 0.20 3.61
CA ALA A 171 15.03 0.83 4.92
C ALA A 171 16.40 1.13 5.56
N TRP A 172 17.34 0.19 5.46
CA TRP A 172 18.72 0.38 5.90
C TRP A 172 19.41 1.53 5.17
N LYS A 173 19.26 1.58 3.83
CA LYS A 173 19.82 2.66 3.01
C LYS A 173 19.30 4.02 3.47
N GLU A 174 18.00 4.13 3.68
CA GLU A 174 17.36 5.37 4.15
C GLU A 174 17.88 5.80 5.53
N SER A 175 18.00 4.86 6.47
CA SER A 175 18.56 5.15 7.80
C SER A 175 19.98 5.68 7.73
N ILE A 176 20.84 5.11 6.88
CA ILE A 176 22.22 5.56 6.69
C ILE A 176 22.26 6.94 6.02
N GLU A 177 21.33 7.21 5.10
CA GLU A 177 21.24 8.50 4.40
C GLU A 177 20.74 9.63 5.33
N GLN A 178 19.80 9.33 6.23
CA GLN A 178 19.27 10.30 7.19
C GLN A 178 20.18 10.51 8.41
N ASP A 179 20.82 9.45 8.91
CA ASP A 179 21.79 9.52 10.01
C ASP A 179 22.94 8.53 9.80
N SER A 180 24.04 9.03 9.22
CA SER A 180 25.26 8.26 9.01
C SER A 180 26.02 7.88 10.29
N THR A 181 25.65 8.44 11.46
CA THR A 181 26.29 8.13 12.74
C THR A 181 25.72 6.89 13.42
N LEU A 182 24.47 6.54 13.09
CA LEU A 182 23.82 5.33 13.56
C LEU A 182 24.41 4.09 12.88
N ASN A 183 25.11 3.27 13.65
CA ASN A 183 25.77 2.08 13.10
C ASN A 183 24.82 0.87 13.11
N LEU A 184 24.32 0.49 11.93
CA LEU A 184 23.45 -0.68 11.74
C LEU A 184 24.21 -2.01 11.65
N TYR A 185 25.54 -1.99 11.70
CA TYR A 185 26.38 -3.17 11.48
C TYR A 185 27.05 -3.65 12.77
N SER A 186 27.23 -4.96 12.86
CA SER A 186 28.18 -5.56 13.80
C SER A 186 29.63 -5.21 13.41
N SER A 187 30.60 -5.61 14.24
CA SER A 187 32.02 -5.35 14.01
C SER A 187 32.57 -5.95 12.72
N ASP A 188 31.88 -6.91 12.12
CA ASP A 188 32.28 -7.54 10.87
C ASP A 188 31.85 -6.77 9.60
N ASN A 189 31.13 -5.66 9.77
CA ASN A 189 30.64 -4.79 8.69
C ASN A 189 29.65 -5.47 7.72
N SER A 190 29.06 -6.61 8.12
CA SER A 190 28.12 -7.40 7.32
C SER A 190 26.85 -7.74 8.12
N HIS A 191 26.99 -8.42 9.26
CA HIS A 191 25.88 -8.79 10.13
C HIS A 191 25.25 -7.56 10.79
N PRO A 192 23.97 -7.66 11.22
CA PRO A 192 23.29 -6.53 11.81
C PRO A 192 23.74 -6.27 13.25
N SER A 193 23.78 -4.99 13.62
CA SER A 193 23.74 -4.57 15.03
C SER A 193 22.33 -4.79 15.59
N LEU A 194 22.12 -4.45 16.87
CA LEU A 194 20.80 -4.47 17.47
C LEU A 194 19.84 -3.51 16.74
N GLU A 195 20.31 -2.31 16.41
CA GLU A 195 19.60 -1.28 15.64
C GLU A 195 19.26 -1.76 14.22
N GLY A 196 20.23 -2.40 13.55
CA GLY A 196 20.01 -3.00 12.24
C GLY A 196 18.90 -4.05 12.26
N SER A 197 18.94 -4.98 13.21
CA SER A 197 17.91 -6.01 13.38
C SER A 197 16.55 -5.43 13.75
N TYR A 198 16.51 -4.39 14.58
CA TYR A 198 15.25 -3.74 14.95
C TYR A 198 14.59 -3.01 13.77
N LEU A 199 15.38 -2.30 12.95
CA LEU A 199 14.89 -1.69 11.72
C LEU A 199 14.34 -2.75 10.76
N SER A 200 15.06 -3.87 10.61
CA SER A 200 14.60 -5.00 9.82
C SER A 200 13.28 -5.56 10.36
N ALA A 201 13.15 -5.70 11.69
CA ALA A 201 11.94 -6.20 12.34
C ALA A 201 10.74 -5.28 12.12
N CYS A 202 10.94 -3.96 12.27
CA CYS A 202 9.91 -2.96 11.97
C CYS A 202 9.48 -3.01 10.50
N THR A 203 10.43 -3.21 9.59
CA THR A 203 10.14 -3.33 8.14
C THR A 203 9.31 -4.59 7.87
N PHE A 204 9.66 -5.72 8.47
CA PHE A 204 8.87 -6.95 8.36
C PHE A 204 7.46 -6.80 8.92
N TYR A 205 7.30 -6.19 10.09
CA TYR A 205 5.98 -5.93 10.65
C TYR A 205 5.13 -5.09 9.68
N ALA A 206 5.71 -4.00 9.14
CA ALA A 206 5.03 -3.17 8.16
C ALA A 206 4.65 -3.93 6.88
N SER A 207 5.48 -4.85 6.41
CA SER A 207 5.19 -5.64 5.20
C SER A 207 4.17 -6.76 5.42
N ILE A 208 4.26 -7.50 6.54
CA ILE A 208 3.40 -8.66 6.83
C ILE A 208 2.00 -8.21 7.27
N PHE A 209 1.93 -7.22 8.16
CA PHE A 209 0.66 -6.75 8.74
C PHE A 209 0.06 -5.57 7.98
N LYS A 210 0.81 -4.99 7.03
CA LYS A 210 0.42 -3.78 6.27
C LYS A 210 0.02 -2.64 7.21
N ASN A 211 0.71 -2.54 8.34
CA ASN A 211 0.41 -1.61 9.42
C ASN A 211 1.67 -0.90 9.92
N SER A 212 1.52 0.30 10.46
CA SER A 212 2.67 1.09 10.89
C SER A 212 3.31 0.52 12.17
N PRO A 213 4.64 0.30 12.20
CA PRO A 213 5.36 -0.06 13.42
C PRO A 213 5.52 1.14 14.38
N ILE A 214 5.11 2.36 13.98
CA ILE A 214 5.26 3.56 14.81
C ILE A 214 4.41 3.43 16.07
N GLY A 215 5.06 3.61 17.22
CA GLY A 215 4.40 3.53 18.53
C GLY A 215 4.39 2.14 19.15
N THR A 216 5.13 1.18 18.57
CA THR A 216 5.35 -0.12 19.23
C THR A 216 5.94 0.10 20.63
N THR A 217 5.40 -0.63 21.61
CA THR A 217 5.92 -0.59 22.99
C THR A 217 7.11 -1.53 23.19
N TYR A 218 7.44 -2.35 22.19
CA TYR A 218 8.62 -3.19 22.21
C TYR A 218 9.85 -2.42 21.71
N ILE A 219 10.78 -2.18 22.63
CA ILE A 219 12.10 -1.61 22.36
C ILE A 219 13.13 -2.60 22.93
N PRO A 220 14.02 -3.16 22.10
CA PRO A 220 15.05 -4.08 22.57
C PRO A 220 15.95 -3.43 23.64
N ASN A 221 16.34 -4.22 24.64
CA ASN A 221 17.26 -3.74 25.67
C ASN A 221 18.59 -3.30 25.05
N GLY A 222 19.04 -2.09 25.39
CA GLY A 222 20.23 -1.47 24.81
C GLY A 222 19.94 -0.41 23.74
N MET A 223 18.67 -0.19 23.38
CA MET A 223 18.24 0.87 22.48
C MET A 223 17.45 1.95 23.21
N ASP A 224 17.74 3.22 22.93
CA ASP A 224 16.93 4.33 23.45
C ASP A 224 15.67 4.58 22.59
N THR A 225 14.70 5.28 23.18
CA THR A 225 13.40 5.52 22.57
C THR A 225 13.47 6.42 21.34
N ALA A 226 14.45 7.32 21.25
CA ALA A 226 14.56 8.24 20.11
C ALA A 226 15.09 7.49 18.88
N THR A 227 16.12 6.67 19.05
CA THR A 227 16.60 5.75 18.00
C THR A 227 15.51 4.77 17.58
N ALA A 228 14.80 4.15 18.53
CA ALA A 228 13.71 3.24 18.19
C ALA A 228 12.62 3.92 17.36
N PHE A 229 12.16 5.10 17.78
CA PHE A 229 11.14 5.86 17.06
C PHE A 229 11.61 6.28 15.66
N PHE A 230 12.87 6.70 15.50
CA PHE A 230 13.46 7.01 14.21
C PHE A 230 13.41 5.81 13.25
N LEU A 231 13.83 4.62 13.72
CA LEU A 231 13.82 3.40 12.91
C LEU A 231 12.39 2.93 12.56
N GLN A 232 11.43 3.09 13.47
CA GLN A 232 10.01 2.81 13.20
C GLN A 232 9.48 3.70 12.06
N ASN A 233 9.78 5.01 12.08
CA ASN A 233 9.34 5.93 11.04
C ASN A 233 9.90 5.56 9.67
N ILE A 234 11.19 5.21 9.60
CA ILE A 234 11.81 4.78 8.36
C ILE A 234 11.12 3.53 7.81
N ALA A 235 10.93 2.50 8.64
CA ALA A 235 10.27 1.28 8.22
C ALA A 235 8.83 1.54 7.72
N SER A 236 8.05 2.32 8.48
CA SER A 236 6.66 2.69 8.15
C SER A 236 6.57 3.35 6.78
N ASN A 237 7.28 4.47 6.60
CA ASN A 237 7.21 5.26 5.36
C ASN A 237 7.77 4.46 4.20
N ARG A 238 8.81 3.64 4.43
CA ARG A 238 9.43 2.91 3.34
C ARG A 238 8.51 1.84 2.76
N VAL A 239 7.74 1.17 3.61
CA VAL A 239 6.84 0.10 3.18
C VAL A 239 5.50 0.67 2.73
N LEU A 240 4.79 1.37 3.63
CA LEU A 240 3.37 1.67 3.46
C LEU A 240 3.10 2.73 2.39
N ASP A 241 4.02 3.67 2.16
CA ASP A 241 3.85 4.68 1.11
C ASP A 241 4.12 4.11 -0.30
N SER A 242 4.50 2.84 -0.42
CA SER A 242 4.97 2.28 -1.69
C SER A 242 4.77 0.75 -1.81
N LEU A 243 3.67 0.19 -1.31
CA LEU A 243 3.39 -1.25 -1.35
C LEU A 243 3.58 -1.86 -2.75
N SER A 244 3.10 -1.18 -3.80
CA SER A 244 3.25 -1.59 -5.20
C SER A 244 4.68 -1.64 -5.69
N THR A 245 5.58 -0.82 -5.15
CA THR A 245 7.02 -0.85 -5.49
C THR A 245 7.68 -2.14 -5.00
N TRP A 246 7.12 -2.74 -3.96
CA TRP A 246 7.62 -3.93 -3.28
C TRP A 246 6.86 -5.19 -3.68
N ASN A 247 5.91 -5.06 -4.60
CA ASN A 247 4.99 -6.11 -5.01
C ASN A 247 4.22 -6.72 -3.81
N ILE A 248 3.96 -5.93 -2.76
CA ILE A 248 3.25 -6.40 -1.57
C ILE A 248 1.76 -6.48 -1.88
N PHE A 249 1.17 -7.67 -1.82
CA PHE A 249 -0.24 -7.88 -2.12
C PHE A 249 -1.16 -7.04 -1.22
N ASN A 250 -1.94 -6.16 -1.84
CA ASN A 250 -2.89 -5.30 -1.15
C ASN A 250 -4.05 -4.87 -2.03
N ALA A 251 -5.20 -4.60 -1.40
CA ALA A 251 -6.26 -3.78 -1.96
C ALA A 251 -6.02 -2.30 -1.59
N ASP A 252 -6.19 -1.39 -2.54
CA ASP A 252 -6.16 0.06 -2.31
C ASP A 252 -6.86 0.79 -3.46
N PHE A 253 -7.49 1.93 -3.16
CA PHE A 253 -8.08 2.79 -4.17
C PHE A 253 -8.24 4.23 -3.73
N THR A 254 -8.42 5.09 -4.73
CA THR A 254 -8.90 6.47 -4.54
C THR A 254 -10.17 6.70 -5.34
N TYR A 255 -10.89 7.77 -5.03
CA TYR A 255 -12.12 8.12 -5.72
C TYR A 255 -12.20 9.62 -6.00
N HIS A 256 -12.97 9.98 -7.02
CA HIS A 256 -13.27 11.36 -7.36
C HIS A 256 -14.71 11.47 -7.90
N GLN A 257 -15.53 12.30 -7.25
CA GLN A 257 -16.88 12.59 -7.73
C GLN A 257 -16.82 13.51 -8.96
N THR A 258 -17.27 13.03 -10.13
CA THR A 258 -17.12 13.75 -11.40
C THR A 258 -18.30 14.66 -11.74
N PHE A 259 -19.53 14.20 -11.53
CA PHE A 259 -20.76 14.96 -11.78
C PHE A 259 -21.83 14.53 -10.79
N ASN A 260 -22.42 15.42 -9.99
CA ASN A 260 -23.52 15.20 -9.01
C ASN A 260 -23.71 13.78 -8.43
N SER A 261 -24.13 12.78 -9.21
CA SER A 261 -24.33 11.39 -8.79
C SER A 261 -23.21 10.39 -9.17
N VAL A 262 -22.28 10.72 -10.07
CA VAL A 262 -21.27 9.80 -10.60
C VAL A 262 -19.93 9.95 -9.87
N VAL A 263 -19.42 8.83 -9.38
CA VAL A 263 -18.10 8.71 -8.76
C VAL A 263 -17.22 7.82 -9.61
N SER A 264 -16.02 8.30 -9.94
CA SER A 264 -14.97 7.51 -10.59
C SER A 264 -14.02 6.96 -9.53
N PHE A 265 -13.64 5.70 -9.67
CA PHE A 265 -12.68 5.02 -8.81
C PHE A 265 -11.40 4.69 -9.56
N THR A 266 -10.26 4.86 -8.89
CA THR A 266 -8.94 4.52 -9.41
C THR A 266 -8.34 3.44 -8.54
N ASN A 267 -8.08 2.26 -9.11
CA ASN A 267 -7.40 1.18 -8.42
C ASN A 267 -5.93 1.52 -8.16
N LEU A 268 -5.48 1.32 -6.92
CA LEU A 268 -4.10 1.44 -6.48
C LEU A 268 -3.56 0.12 -5.86
N SER A 269 -4.36 -0.95 -5.93
CA SER A 269 -4.00 -2.29 -5.47
C SER A 269 -2.73 -2.81 -6.16
N SER A 270 -2.05 -3.75 -5.53
CA SER A 270 -0.85 -4.35 -6.10
C SER A 270 -0.77 -5.86 -5.88
N ASN A 271 -0.01 -6.53 -6.76
CA ASN A 271 0.17 -7.99 -6.80
C ASN A 271 -1.15 -8.80 -6.80
N TYR A 272 -2.15 -8.35 -7.56
CA TYR A 272 -3.47 -8.99 -7.69
C TYR A 272 -3.69 -9.55 -9.11
N GLU A 273 -4.62 -10.50 -9.22
CA GLU A 273 -5.06 -11.14 -10.47
C GLU A 273 -6.46 -10.70 -10.87
N SER A 274 -7.34 -10.41 -9.91
CA SER A 274 -8.70 -9.93 -10.18
C SER A 274 -9.23 -9.03 -9.05
N LEU A 275 -10.29 -8.28 -9.36
CA LEU A 275 -10.90 -7.28 -8.48
C LEU A 275 -12.41 -7.48 -8.40
N LEU A 276 -12.99 -7.12 -7.25
CA LEU A 276 -14.43 -6.94 -7.06
C LEU A 276 -14.68 -5.65 -6.28
N TRP A 277 -15.45 -4.75 -6.88
CA TRP A 277 -15.95 -3.54 -6.24
C TRP A 277 -17.34 -3.81 -5.67
N ASP A 278 -17.57 -3.39 -4.45
CA ASP A 278 -18.89 -3.18 -3.85
C ASP A 278 -19.03 -1.69 -3.54
N PHE A 279 -19.97 -1.01 -4.18
CA PHE A 279 -20.14 0.43 -4.04
C PHE A 279 -20.98 0.84 -2.83
N GLY A 280 -21.48 -0.12 -2.04
CA GLY A 280 -22.29 0.15 -0.85
C GLY A 280 -23.74 0.58 -1.16
N ASP A 281 -24.13 0.66 -2.44
CA ASP A 281 -25.49 0.95 -2.91
C ASP A 281 -26.20 -0.29 -3.50
N GLY A 282 -25.56 -1.46 -3.39
CA GLY A 282 -26.01 -2.73 -3.96
C GLY A 282 -25.51 -3.00 -5.38
N GLN A 283 -24.74 -2.10 -5.98
CA GLN A 283 -24.07 -2.31 -7.26
C GLN A 283 -22.62 -2.77 -7.07
N THR A 284 -22.12 -3.54 -8.04
CA THR A 284 -20.76 -4.08 -8.05
C THR A 284 -20.09 -3.92 -9.40
N SER A 285 -18.77 -3.99 -9.46
CA SER A 285 -18.00 -4.04 -10.72
C SER A 285 -16.77 -4.93 -10.61
N THR A 286 -16.29 -5.46 -11.73
CA THR A 286 -14.99 -6.14 -11.85
C THR A 286 -14.01 -5.35 -12.72
N ASP A 287 -14.39 -4.13 -13.13
CA ASP A 287 -13.51 -3.28 -13.93
C ASP A 287 -12.34 -2.77 -13.08
N GLU A 288 -11.21 -2.54 -13.74
CA GLU A 288 -9.99 -2.02 -13.11
C GLU A 288 -10.21 -0.62 -12.51
N ASN A 289 -10.88 0.28 -13.24
CA ASN A 289 -11.17 1.65 -12.80
C ASN A 289 -12.64 1.99 -13.12
N PRO A 290 -13.61 1.54 -12.31
CA PRO A 290 -15.03 1.70 -12.61
C PRO A 290 -15.54 3.11 -12.34
N GLN A 291 -16.74 3.38 -12.88
CA GLN A 291 -17.58 4.49 -12.45
C GLN A 291 -18.89 3.93 -11.88
N ASN A 292 -19.39 4.53 -10.80
CA ASN A 292 -20.71 4.21 -10.26
C ASN A 292 -21.58 5.46 -10.18
N ALA A 293 -22.86 5.31 -10.54
CA ALA A 293 -23.86 6.38 -10.46
C ALA A 293 -24.82 6.12 -9.31
N TYR A 294 -24.76 6.94 -8.27
CA TYR A 294 -25.59 6.84 -7.08
C TYR A 294 -26.94 7.53 -7.27
N LEU A 295 -28.02 6.86 -6.87
CA LEU A 295 -29.37 7.39 -7.03
C LEU A 295 -29.74 8.46 -5.98
N ASN A 296 -29.16 8.37 -4.79
CA ASN A 296 -29.47 9.25 -3.66
C ASN A 296 -28.18 9.88 -3.12
N SER A 297 -28.32 11.04 -2.47
CA SER A 297 -27.23 11.57 -1.65
C SER A 297 -27.14 10.76 -0.37
N GLY A 298 -25.92 10.58 0.15
CA GLY A 298 -25.70 9.81 1.37
C GLY A 298 -24.24 9.41 1.54
N ASP A 299 -23.98 8.75 2.66
CA ASP A 299 -22.70 8.09 2.92
C ASP A 299 -22.77 6.65 2.42
N TYR A 300 -21.73 6.21 1.73
CA TYR A 300 -21.61 4.88 1.14
C TYR A 300 -20.26 4.26 1.52
N ASP A 301 -20.29 3.06 2.10
CA ASP A 301 -19.08 2.28 2.36
C ASP A 301 -18.68 1.53 1.09
N VAL A 302 -17.73 2.10 0.33
CA VAL A 302 -17.21 1.47 -0.88
C VAL A 302 -16.09 0.53 -0.50
N THR A 303 -16.18 -0.73 -0.91
CA THR A 303 -15.17 -1.76 -0.64
C THR A 303 -14.60 -2.29 -1.96
N LEU A 304 -13.28 -2.30 -2.06
CA LEU A 304 -12.54 -3.01 -3.10
C LEU A 304 -11.97 -4.30 -2.52
N TYR A 305 -12.27 -5.43 -3.15
CA TYR A 305 -11.63 -6.72 -2.89
C TYR A 305 -10.62 -6.99 -4.01
N ALA A 306 -9.36 -7.21 -3.63
CA ALA A 306 -8.33 -7.70 -4.53
C ALA A 306 -8.08 -9.18 -4.26
N TYR A 307 -7.94 -9.97 -5.32
CA TYR A 307 -7.72 -11.41 -5.24
C TYR A 307 -6.42 -11.77 -5.96
N THR A 308 -5.65 -12.68 -5.39
CA THR A 308 -4.44 -13.22 -6.02
C THR A 308 -4.33 -14.72 -5.78
N ASN A 309 -3.38 -15.36 -6.47
CA ASN A 309 -3.06 -16.76 -6.33
C ASN A 309 -4.27 -17.68 -6.55
N ASN A 310 -4.87 -17.55 -7.73
CA ASN A 310 -6.13 -18.19 -8.14
C ASN A 310 -7.28 -17.94 -7.15
N SER A 311 -7.40 -16.70 -6.68
CA SER A 311 -8.43 -16.23 -5.74
C SER A 311 -8.38 -16.83 -4.34
N CYS A 312 -7.30 -17.52 -3.95
CA CYS A 312 -7.22 -18.00 -2.58
C CYS A 312 -6.89 -16.87 -1.58
N LEU A 313 -5.99 -15.96 -1.98
CA LEU A 313 -5.65 -14.80 -1.18
C LEU A 313 -6.59 -13.65 -1.54
N VAL A 314 -7.16 -13.03 -0.51
CA VAL A 314 -8.02 -11.86 -0.64
C VAL A 314 -7.55 -10.78 0.32
N ASP A 315 -7.49 -9.55 -0.18
CA ASP A 315 -7.38 -8.36 0.64
C ASP A 315 -8.55 -7.43 0.32
N SER A 316 -8.93 -6.60 1.28
CA SER A 316 -10.02 -5.65 1.08
C SER A 316 -9.69 -4.29 1.68
N PHE A 317 -10.09 -3.24 0.98
CA PHE A 317 -9.99 -1.87 1.46
C PHE A 317 -11.34 -1.19 1.35
N THR A 318 -11.74 -0.48 2.41
CA THR A 318 -13.04 0.20 2.49
C THR A 318 -12.85 1.68 2.79
N ILE A 319 -13.50 2.54 2.01
CA ILE A 319 -13.62 3.98 2.28
C ILE A 319 -15.10 4.37 2.33
N SER A 320 -15.49 5.05 3.41
CA SER A 320 -16.78 5.75 3.48
C SER A 320 -16.71 7.04 2.66
N ILE A 321 -17.48 7.12 1.58
CA ILE A 321 -17.57 8.31 0.73
C ILE A 321 -18.89 9.02 0.98
N ASN A 322 -18.87 10.36 0.95
CA ASN A 322 -20.09 11.16 0.95
C ASN A 322 -20.44 11.56 -0.49
N VAL A 323 -21.60 11.13 -0.98
CA VAL A 323 -22.10 11.50 -2.31
C VAL A 323 -23.17 12.57 -2.16
N PHE A 324 -22.96 13.70 -2.84
CA PHE A 324 -23.89 14.83 -2.82
C PHE A 324 -24.47 15.12 -4.20
N ILE A 325 -25.78 14.95 -4.36
CA ILE A 325 -26.52 15.23 -5.59
C ILE A 325 -27.19 16.59 -5.46
N ASN A 326 -26.70 17.58 -6.22
CA ASN A 326 -27.36 18.87 -6.29
C ASN A 326 -28.58 18.81 -7.23
N LEU A 327 -29.78 18.87 -6.66
CA LEU A 327 -31.05 18.92 -7.40
C LEU A 327 -31.51 20.36 -7.70
N SER A 328 -30.68 21.39 -7.49
CA SER A 328 -31.08 22.76 -7.81
C SER A 328 -31.25 22.94 -9.32
N VAL A 329 -32.50 22.87 -9.78
CA VAL A 329 -32.92 23.58 -10.98
C VAL A 329 -32.80 25.06 -10.62
N GLU A 330 -31.83 25.76 -11.20
CA GLU A 330 -31.90 27.23 -11.22
C GLU A 330 -33.16 27.58 -12.02
N GLU A 331 -34.27 27.88 -11.32
CA GLU A 331 -35.31 28.69 -11.92
C GLU A 331 -34.63 29.99 -12.36
N GLN A 332 -34.45 30.18 -13.66
CA GLN A 332 -34.17 31.50 -14.21
C GLN A 332 -35.37 32.39 -13.87
N ASN A 333 -35.34 33.01 -12.68
CA ASN A 333 -36.12 34.20 -12.42
C ASN A 333 -35.48 35.33 -13.24
N ASN A 334 -35.83 35.36 -14.53
CA ASN A 334 -35.60 36.52 -15.36
C ASN A 334 -36.48 37.65 -14.80
N ASN A 335 -35.92 38.39 -13.83
CA ASN A 335 -36.48 39.65 -13.38
C ASN A 335 -36.52 40.59 -14.59
N ARG A 336 -37.67 40.63 -15.26
CA ARG A 336 -37.91 41.55 -16.36
C ARG A 336 -38.12 42.96 -15.82
N ASN A 337 -37.36 43.92 -16.34
CA ASN A 337 -37.51 45.32 -15.96
C ASN A 337 -38.48 46.01 -16.91
N LEU A 338 -39.40 46.78 -16.36
CA LEU A 338 -40.31 47.61 -17.16
C LEU A 338 -39.50 48.70 -17.85
N ILE A 339 -39.48 48.70 -19.19
CA ILE A 339 -38.87 49.77 -20.00
C ILE A 339 -39.82 50.97 -20.04
N ASN A 340 -41.03 50.77 -20.54
CA ASN A 340 -42.01 51.85 -20.68
C ASN A 340 -43.45 51.35 -20.77
N ILE A 341 -44.38 52.32 -20.69
CA ILE A 341 -45.82 52.10 -20.78
C ILE A 341 -46.33 52.89 -21.98
N THR A 342 -47.12 52.25 -22.84
CA THR A 342 -47.75 52.92 -24.00
C THR A 342 -49.27 52.80 -23.97
N ASP A 343 -49.95 53.76 -24.59
CA ASP A 343 -51.39 53.69 -24.84
C ASP A 343 -51.72 52.82 -26.07
N LEU A 344 -53.00 52.66 -26.39
CA LEU A 344 -53.46 51.88 -27.55
C LEU A 344 -52.91 52.40 -28.90
N LEU A 345 -52.50 53.66 -28.98
CA LEU A 345 -51.94 54.27 -30.18
C LEU A 345 -50.40 54.18 -30.20
N GLY A 346 -49.79 53.46 -29.25
CA GLY A 346 -48.34 53.27 -29.14
C GLY A 346 -47.59 54.50 -28.62
N ARG A 347 -48.29 55.46 -28.01
CA ARG A 347 -47.66 56.66 -27.45
C ARG A 347 -47.23 56.39 -26.03
N GLU A 348 -45.99 56.75 -25.70
CA GLU A 348 -45.45 56.61 -24.36
C GLU A 348 -46.26 57.44 -23.36
N THR A 349 -46.59 56.84 -22.22
CA THR A 349 -47.47 57.41 -21.22
C THR A 349 -47.11 56.92 -19.83
N GLN A 350 -47.76 57.47 -18.82
CA GLN A 350 -47.67 57.00 -17.45
C GLN A 350 -48.92 56.20 -17.08
N PHE A 351 -48.88 55.53 -15.94
CA PHE A 351 -50.02 54.81 -15.42
C PHE A 351 -51.28 55.68 -15.39
N LYS A 352 -52.38 55.14 -15.93
CA LYS A 352 -53.68 55.78 -15.94
C LYS A 352 -54.76 54.76 -15.61
N LYS A 353 -55.47 55.00 -14.51
CA LYS A 353 -56.58 54.17 -14.06
C LYS A 353 -57.69 54.11 -15.12
N ASN A 354 -58.36 52.96 -15.21
CA ASN A 354 -59.45 52.69 -16.15
C ASN A 354 -59.08 52.90 -17.63
N SER A 355 -57.79 52.82 -17.97
CA SER A 355 -57.29 52.92 -19.34
C SER A 355 -56.56 51.65 -19.73
N LEU A 356 -56.68 51.27 -21.00
CA LEU A 356 -55.94 50.14 -21.54
C LEU A 356 -54.51 50.56 -21.87
N LEU A 357 -53.54 49.89 -21.24
CA LEU A 357 -52.12 50.19 -21.34
C LEU A 357 -51.31 48.94 -21.70
N PHE A 358 -50.20 49.15 -22.39
CA PHE A 358 -49.22 48.13 -22.74
C PHE A 358 -47.91 48.40 -22.03
N TYR A 359 -47.41 47.42 -21.29
CA TYR A 359 -46.19 47.47 -20.48
C TYR A 359 -45.11 46.69 -21.22
N LEU A 360 -44.07 47.38 -21.68
CA LEU A 360 -42.97 46.79 -22.43
C LEU A 360 -41.82 46.47 -21.49
N PHE A 361 -41.30 45.25 -21.56
CA PHE A 361 -40.19 44.80 -20.72
C PHE A 361 -38.89 44.66 -21.52
N ASP A 362 -37.76 44.70 -20.82
CA ASP A 362 -36.41 44.59 -21.39
C ASP A 362 -36.10 43.28 -22.10
N ASN A 363 -36.84 42.22 -21.76
CA ASN A 363 -36.81 40.94 -22.46
C ASN A 363 -37.66 40.90 -23.75
N GLY A 364 -38.29 42.02 -24.15
CA GLY A 364 -39.13 42.13 -25.34
C GLY A 364 -40.59 41.67 -25.16
N GLU A 365 -40.98 41.24 -23.95
CA GLU A 365 -42.37 40.93 -23.65
C GLU A 365 -43.22 42.20 -23.57
N VAL A 366 -44.50 42.06 -23.94
CA VAL A 366 -45.50 43.13 -23.85
C VAL A 366 -46.72 42.64 -23.07
N GLU A 367 -47.02 43.29 -21.96
CA GLU A 367 -48.23 42.98 -21.18
C GLU A 367 -49.32 44.01 -21.38
N LYS A 368 -50.53 43.53 -21.66
CA LYS A 368 -51.74 44.35 -21.81
C LYS A 368 -52.52 44.36 -20.49
N LYS A 369 -52.70 45.53 -19.86
CA LYS A 369 -53.44 45.66 -18.59
C LYS A 369 -54.46 46.79 -18.60
N ILE A 370 -55.57 46.58 -17.89
CA ILE A 370 -56.50 47.62 -17.45
C ILE A 370 -56.58 47.48 -15.94
N ILE A 371 -56.12 48.50 -15.20
CA ILE A 371 -56.21 48.51 -13.74
C ILE A 371 -57.41 49.36 -13.36
N THR A 372 -58.39 48.74 -12.69
CA THR A 372 -59.70 49.32 -12.38
C THR A 372 -59.87 49.78 -10.93
N GLU A 373 -58.90 49.52 -10.05
CA GLU A 373 -58.91 49.90 -8.62
C GLU A 373 -57.86 50.94 -8.24
#